data_AF-A0A0D2N4K1-F1
#
_entry.id   AF-A0A0D2N4K1-F1
#
_cell.length_a   1.000
_cell.length_b   1.000
_cell.length_c   1.000
_cell.angle_alpha   90.00
_cell.angle_beta   90.00
_cell.angle_gamma   90.00
#
_symmetry.space_group_name_H-M   'P 1'
#
loop_
_entity.id
_entity.type
_entity.pdbx_description
1 polymer ?
#
loop_
_entity_poly.entity_id
_entity_poly.type
_entity_poly.pdbx_seq_one_letter_code
_entity_poly.pdbx_strand_id
1 'polypeptide(L)'
;PPAKGPIWQFFLPGEKQNGSHIHAHCIGCIENSRPKGIDVGVDEEGYTILQVKDSMIAHILGKGGSKPCPHVSATAKKVAKSLRKEKSGPSKDKRPRESSDSDESTMSKKPVKRKLLTQVKKSMKQPQLKVFQGIQVPFTSDQELIVSTISANLPFRWVEDPEVMTLFLLFWSTAGEVIPSRLQIAGDLLDKADSAESDTDDEQEE
;
A
#
# COMPACT_ATOMS: atom_id res chain seq x y z
N PRO A 1 -4.57 -23.09 5.34
CA PRO A 1 -5.39 -21.97 4.80
C PRO A 1 -6.39 -21.54 5.88
N PRO A 2 -6.60 -20.24 6.12
CA PRO A 2 -7.55 -19.79 7.14
C PRO A 2 -8.96 -20.32 6.84
N ALA A 3 -9.68 -20.72 7.89
CA ALA A 3 -11.05 -21.20 7.76
C ALA A 3 -11.91 -20.13 7.06
N LYS A 4 -12.45 -20.48 5.90
CA LYS A 4 -13.32 -19.61 5.12
C LYS A 4 -14.62 -19.40 5.91
N GLY A 5 -14.77 -18.22 6.51
CA GLY A 5 -16.00 -17.83 7.22
C GLY A 5 -17.21 -17.69 6.28
N PRO A 6 -18.43 -17.52 6.81
CA PRO A 6 -19.67 -17.54 6.01
C PRO A 6 -19.74 -16.45 4.93
N ILE A 7 -19.03 -15.33 5.11
CA ILE A 7 -18.97 -14.25 4.11
C ILE A 7 -18.38 -14.70 2.77
N TRP A 8 -17.59 -15.78 2.76
CA TRP A 8 -16.97 -16.34 1.56
C TRP A 8 -17.95 -16.87 0.52
N GLN A 9 -19.20 -17.16 0.90
CA GLN A 9 -20.23 -17.60 -0.05
C GLN A 9 -20.59 -16.53 -1.08
N PHE A 10 -20.20 -15.27 -0.84
CA PHE A 10 -20.52 -14.12 -1.70
C PHE A 10 -19.30 -13.59 -2.48
N PHE A 11 -18.15 -14.27 -2.38
CA PHE A 11 -16.91 -13.85 -3.02
C PHE A 11 -16.17 -15.02 -3.64
N LEU A 12 -15.60 -14.79 -4.83
CA LEU A 12 -14.70 -15.74 -5.48
C LEU A 12 -13.25 -15.40 -5.10
N PRO A 13 -12.43 -16.40 -4.73
CA PRO A 13 -11.00 -16.19 -4.56
C PRO A 13 -10.37 -15.84 -5.92
N GLY A 14 -9.60 -14.76 -5.95
CA GLY A 14 -8.84 -14.31 -7.11
C GLY A 14 -7.38 -14.72 -7.05
N GLU A 15 -6.56 -14.04 -7.83
CA GLU A 15 -5.11 -14.25 -7.88
C GLU A 15 -4.41 -13.85 -6.57
N LYS A 16 -3.27 -14.48 -6.31
CA LYS A 16 -2.45 -14.22 -5.13
C LYS A 16 -1.61 -12.96 -5.37
N GLN A 17 -1.92 -11.88 -4.66
CA GLN A 17 -1.19 -10.61 -4.77
C GLN A 17 0.22 -10.72 -4.19
N ASN A 18 0.35 -11.40 -3.04
CA ASN A 18 1.63 -11.63 -2.37
C ASN A 18 1.57 -12.90 -1.51
N GLY A 19 2.68 -13.25 -0.82
CA GLY A 19 2.77 -14.45 0.02
C GLY A 19 1.62 -14.65 1.03
N SER A 20 1.02 -13.55 1.51
CA SER A 20 0.04 -13.52 2.61
C SER A 20 -1.38 -13.06 2.21
N HIS A 21 -1.55 -12.42 1.06
CA HIS A 21 -2.80 -11.80 0.62
C HIS A 21 -3.22 -12.36 -0.74
N ILE A 22 -4.51 -12.72 -0.83
CA ILE A 22 -5.16 -13.11 -2.06
C ILE A 22 -6.21 -12.04 -2.39
N HIS A 23 -6.50 -11.83 -3.66
CA HIS A 23 -7.64 -11.03 -4.06
C HIS A 23 -8.95 -11.81 -3.87
N ALA A 24 -10.05 -11.09 -3.71
CA ALA A 24 -11.39 -11.62 -3.67
C ALA A 24 -12.29 -10.75 -4.56
N HIS A 25 -13.09 -11.38 -5.40
CA HIS A 25 -14.03 -10.71 -6.28
C HIS A 25 -15.45 -10.89 -5.77
N CYS A 26 -16.23 -9.81 -5.74
CA CYS A 26 -17.64 -9.90 -5.35
C CYS A 26 -18.45 -10.56 -6.46
N ILE A 27 -19.17 -11.65 -6.13
CA ILE A 27 -19.98 -12.41 -7.11
C ILE A 27 -21.02 -11.50 -7.78
N GLY A 28 -21.70 -10.66 -7.00
CA GLY A 28 -22.71 -9.75 -7.54
C GLY A 28 -22.13 -8.71 -8.51
N CYS A 29 -20.89 -8.25 -8.29
CA CYS A 29 -20.23 -7.36 -9.25
C CYS A 29 -19.90 -8.08 -10.56
N ILE A 30 -19.39 -9.33 -10.48
CA ILE A 30 -19.06 -10.14 -11.65
C ILE A 30 -20.31 -10.45 -12.48
N GLU A 31 -21.38 -10.88 -11.83
CA GLU A 31 -22.65 -11.20 -12.51
C GLU A 31 -23.23 -9.97 -13.22
N ASN A 32 -23.03 -8.77 -12.67
CA ASN A 32 -23.48 -7.54 -13.30
C ASN A 32 -22.55 -7.07 -14.42
N SER A 33 -21.22 -7.23 -14.27
CA SER A 33 -20.25 -6.78 -15.25
C SER A 33 -20.13 -7.72 -16.45
N ARG A 34 -20.54 -8.99 -16.32
CA ARG A 34 -20.50 -9.98 -17.40
C ARG A 34 -21.90 -10.16 -18.02
N PRO A 35 -22.28 -9.37 -19.05
CA PRO A 35 -23.49 -9.65 -19.80
C PRO A 35 -23.39 -11.07 -20.38
N LYS A 36 -24.49 -11.83 -20.29
CA LYS A 36 -24.55 -13.23 -20.74
C LYS A 36 -24.11 -13.32 -22.20
N GLY A 37 -22.98 -13.98 -22.46
CA GLY A 37 -22.50 -14.30 -23.81
C GLY A 37 -21.14 -13.74 -24.22
N ILE A 38 -20.44 -13.00 -23.35
CA ILE A 38 -19.08 -12.50 -23.66
C ILE A 38 -18.09 -13.02 -22.62
N ASP A 39 -17.07 -13.75 -23.11
CA ASP A 39 -15.89 -14.10 -22.34
C ASP A 39 -14.97 -12.88 -22.27
N VAL A 40 -15.26 -11.98 -21.33
CA VAL A 40 -14.36 -10.87 -21.00
C VAL A 40 -13.27 -11.43 -20.09
N GLY A 41 -12.00 -11.30 -20.51
CA GLY A 41 -10.84 -11.53 -19.65
C GLY A 41 -10.96 -10.69 -18.38
N VAL A 42 -10.64 -11.24 -17.23
CA VAL A 42 -10.87 -10.64 -15.89
C VAL A 42 -9.80 -9.58 -15.60
N ASP A 43 -9.45 -8.77 -16.58
CA ASP A 43 -8.17 -8.07 -16.62
C ASP A 43 -8.30 -6.59 -16.23
N GLU A 44 -9.51 -6.07 -15.96
CA GLU A 44 -9.71 -4.63 -15.74
C GLU A 44 -10.15 -4.27 -14.30
N GLU A 45 -9.15 -3.89 -13.50
CA GLU A 45 -9.02 -2.82 -12.47
C GLU A 45 -10.18 -2.42 -11.52
N GLY A 46 -11.42 -2.89 -11.68
CA GLY A 46 -12.58 -2.29 -11.01
C GLY A 46 -13.09 -2.95 -9.72
N TYR A 47 -12.78 -4.23 -9.47
CA TYR A 47 -13.55 -5.02 -8.48
C TYR A 47 -12.74 -5.95 -7.58
N THR A 48 -11.42 -5.76 -7.53
CA THR A 48 -10.57 -6.55 -6.63
C THR A 48 -10.66 -6.03 -5.20
N ILE A 49 -11.09 -6.89 -4.27
CA ILE A 49 -11.13 -6.61 -2.83
C ILE A 49 -10.07 -7.46 -2.15
N LEU A 50 -9.38 -6.93 -1.15
CA LEU A 50 -8.42 -7.74 -0.38
C LEU A 50 -9.15 -8.85 0.39
N GLN A 51 -8.51 -10.02 0.54
CA GLN A 51 -8.98 -11.18 1.32
C GLN A 51 -9.02 -10.94 2.84
N VAL A 52 -9.45 -9.75 3.27
CA VAL A 52 -9.61 -9.41 4.67
C VAL A 52 -11.11 -9.31 4.95
N LYS A 53 -11.58 -10.03 5.98
CA LYS A 53 -13.00 -10.06 6.36
C LYS A 53 -13.60 -8.66 6.50
N ASP A 54 -12.84 -7.73 7.08
CA ASP A 54 -13.27 -6.33 7.23
C ASP A 54 -13.42 -5.60 5.90
N SER A 55 -12.53 -5.84 4.94
CA SER A 55 -12.60 -5.26 3.59
C SER A 55 -13.81 -5.78 2.83
N MET A 56 -14.10 -7.08 2.93
CA MET A 56 -15.30 -7.69 2.34
C MET A 56 -16.59 -7.09 2.93
N ILE A 57 -16.65 -6.92 4.27
CA ILE A 57 -17.78 -6.27 4.95
C ILE A 57 -17.90 -4.80 4.55
N ALA A 58 -16.77 -4.09 4.44
CA ALA A 58 -16.74 -2.68 4.05
C ALA A 58 -17.23 -2.47 2.60
N HIS A 59 -16.89 -3.36 1.68
CA HIS A 59 -17.41 -3.34 0.32
C HIS A 59 -18.93 -3.56 0.28
N ILE A 60 -19.45 -4.56 1.03
CA ILE A 60 -20.89 -4.85 1.06
C ILE A 60 -21.70 -3.71 1.67
N LEU A 61 -21.27 -3.17 2.82
CA LEU A 61 -22.05 -2.22 3.60
C LEU A 61 -21.73 -0.76 3.32
N GLY A 62 -20.62 -0.47 2.64
CA GLY A 62 -20.04 0.88 2.56
C GLY A 62 -19.44 1.29 3.90
N LYS A 63 -18.18 1.73 3.90
CA LYS A 63 -17.51 2.28 5.09
C LYS A 63 -16.75 3.55 4.70
N GLY A 64 -16.79 4.55 5.58
CA GLY A 64 -15.92 5.74 5.45
C GLY A 64 -16.19 6.60 4.22
N GLY A 65 -17.46 6.75 3.80
CA GLY A 65 -17.82 7.56 2.64
C GLY A 65 -17.87 6.79 1.31
N SER A 66 -17.39 5.54 1.28
CA SER A 66 -17.62 4.65 0.14
C SER A 66 -19.08 4.20 0.11
N LYS A 67 -19.68 4.21 -1.09
CA LYS A 67 -21.06 3.74 -1.31
C LYS A 67 -21.12 2.22 -1.12
N PRO A 68 -22.20 1.68 -0.52
CA PRO A 68 -22.39 0.23 -0.45
C PRO A 68 -22.47 -0.36 -1.86
N CYS A 69 -21.97 -1.57 -2.04
CA CYS A 69 -22.05 -2.23 -3.33
C CYS A 69 -23.52 -2.43 -3.77
N PRO A 70 -23.91 -1.93 -4.96
CA PRO A 70 -25.30 -1.96 -5.42
C PRO A 70 -25.76 -3.36 -5.80
N HIS A 71 -24.86 -4.20 -6.33
CA HIS A 71 -25.17 -5.53 -6.87
C HIS A 71 -25.12 -6.65 -5.83
N VAL A 72 -24.90 -6.33 -4.56
CA VAL A 72 -24.84 -7.34 -3.50
C VAL A 72 -26.23 -7.80 -3.09
N SER A 73 -26.41 -9.12 -3.02
CA SER A 73 -27.65 -9.77 -2.59
C SER A 73 -28.07 -9.37 -1.16
N ALA A 74 -29.38 -9.40 -0.89
CA ALA A 74 -29.90 -9.08 0.43
C ALA A 74 -29.39 -10.04 1.53
N THR A 75 -29.12 -11.30 1.17
CA THR A 75 -28.54 -12.32 2.08
C THR A 75 -27.12 -11.94 2.50
N ALA A 76 -26.28 -11.53 1.56
CA ALA A 76 -24.93 -11.04 1.83
C ALA A 76 -24.93 -9.81 2.75
N LYS A 77 -25.87 -8.87 2.54
CA LYS A 77 -26.04 -7.70 3.43
C LYS A 77 -26.39 -8.11 4.86
N LYS A 78 -27.24 -9.13 5.05
CA LYS A 78 -27.59 -9.65 6.38
C LYS A 78 -26.38 -10.30 7.08
N VAL A 79 -25.64 -11.14 6.36
CA VAL A 79 -24.42 -11.80 6.87
C VAL A 79 -23.32 -10.79 7.22
N ALA A 80 -23.11 -9.77 6.37
CA ALA A 80 -22.15 -8.71 6.67
C ALA A 80 -22.55 -7.89 7.91
N LYS A 81 -23.86 -7.63 8.10
CA LYS A 81 -24.37 -6.93 9.29
C LYS A 81 -24.18 -7.76 10.57
N SER A 82 -24.39 -9.07 10.55
CA SER A 82 -24.18 -9.92 11.74
C SER A 82 -22.69 -9.97 12.13
N LEU A 83 -21.81 -10.21 11.17
CA LEU A 83 -20.36 -10.23 11.40
C LEU A 83 -19.81 -8.90 11.94
N ARG A 84 -20.36 -7.77 11.46
CA ARG A 84 -19.98 -6.45 11.97
C ARG A 84 -20.40 -6.25 13.43
N LYS A 85 -21.57 -6.75 13.83
CA LYS A 85 -22.08 -6.66 15.21
C LYS A 85 -21.25 -7.51 16.17
N GLU A 86 -20.87 -8.72 15.76
CA GLU A 86 -20.01 -9.61 16.55
C GLU A 86 -18.67 -8.94 16.87
N LYS A 87 -18.05 -8.27 15.90
CA LYS A 87 -16.76 -7.59 16.09
C LYS A 87 -16.84 -6.35 16.99
N SER A 88 -17.96 -5.62 16.98
CA SER A 88 -18.12 -4.44 17.84
C SER A 88 -18.36 -4.77 19.32
N GLY A 89 -18.46 -6.06 19.67
CA GLY A 89 -18.88 -6.51 20.99
C GLY A 89 -20.30 -6.02 21.35
N PRO A 90 -20.87 -6.50 22.45
CA PRO A 90 -22.04 -5.86 23.04
C PRO A 90 -21.59 -4.49 23.55
N SER A 91 -21.71 -3.45 22.72
CA SER A 91 -21.58 -2.08 23.21
C SER A 91 -22.68 -1.88 24.24
N LYS A 92 -22.30 -1.87 25.52
CA LYS A 92 -23.18 -1.87 26.70
C LYS A 92 -24.10 -0.63 26.81
N ASP A 93 -24.19 0.21 25.77
CA ASP A 93 -24.72 1.58 25.90
C ASP A 93 -25.59 2.10 24.74
N LYS A 94 -26.10 1.25 23.85
CA LYS A 94 -27.03 1.72 22.81
C LYS A 94 -28.43 1.15 23.01
N ARG A 95 -29.27 2.00 23.60
CA ARG A 95 -30.74 1.88 23.66
C ARG A 95 -31.30 1.38 22.32
N PRO A 96 -32.29 0.48 22.33
CA PRO A 96 -32.94 0.02 21.11
C PRO A 96 -33.61 1.20 20.44
N ARG A 97 -33.12 1.58 19.26
CA ARG A 97 -33.85 2.44 18.35
C ARG A 97 -34.44 1.53 17.29
N GLU A 98 -35.73 1.25 17.43
CA GLU A 98 -36.50 0.48 16.46
C GLU A 98 -36.36 1.11 15.08
N SER A 99 -35.99 0.25 14.13
CA SER A 99 -35.82 0.57 12.72
C SER A 99 -37.19 0.58 12.07
N SER A 100 -37.86 1.72 12.10
CA SER A 100 -39.01 1.98 11.23
C SER A 100 -38.48 2.30 9.83
N ASP A 101 -38.76 1.40 8.88
CA ASP A 101 -38.71 1.70 7.45
C ASP A 101 -39.69 2.84 7.18
N SER A 102 -39.19 3.97 6.69
CA SER A 102 -40.00 4.94 5.97
C SER A 102 -39.11 5.78 5.05
N ASP A 103 -39.52 5.68 3.80
CA ASP A 103 -39.13 6.46 2.63
C ASP A 103 -39.46 7.95 2.80
N GLU A 104 -39.00 8.75 1.84
CA GLU A 104 -39.32 10.16 1.60
C GLU A 104 -38.60 11.27 2.42
N SER A 105 -37.66 11.89 1.69
CA SER A 105 -37.60 13.31 1.32
C SER A 105 -37.64 14.44 2.39
N THR A 106 -36.87 15.48 2.06
CA THR A 106 -36.96 16.89 2.46
C THR A 106 -36.17 17.44 3.67
N MET A 107 -35.44 18.51 3.32
CA MET A 107 -34.96 19.64 4.12
C MET A 107 -33.75 19.43 5.04
N SER A 108 -32.59 19.60 4.40
CA SER A 108 -31.40 20.31 4.87
C SER A 108 -31.57 21.12 6.17
N LYS A 109 -31.06 20.56 7.27
CA LYS A 109 -30.74 21.31 8.50
C LYS A 109 -29.24 21.50 8.61
N LYS A 110 -28.81 22.77 8.59
CA LYS A 110 -27.41 23.21 8.72
C LYS A 110 -26.81 22.68 10.03
N PRO A 111 -25.62 22.05 10.01
CA PRO A 111 -24.97 21.60 11.23
C PRO A 111 -24.38 22.77 12.03
N VAL A 112 -24.74 22.84 13.31
CA VAL A 112 -24.19 23.77 14.30
C VAL A 112 -22.72 23.45 14.53
N LYS A 113 -21.84 24.39 14.16
CA LYS A 113 -20.38 24.31 14.36
C LYS A 113 -20.06 24.23 15.86
N ARG A 114 -19.70 23.04 16.35
CA ARG A 114 -19.07 22.87 17.66
C ARG A 114 -17.58 23.17 17.54
N LYS A 115 -17.10 24.20 18.26
CA LYS A 115 -15.68 24.52 18.41
C LYS A 115 -15.04 23.46 19.30
N LEU A 116 -14.25 22.56 18.72
CA LEU A 116 -13.39 21.61 19.45
C LEU A 116 -12.05 22.31 19.73
N LEU A 117 -11.93 22.91 20.91
CA LEU A 117 -10.66 23.30 21.50
C LEU A 117 -10.06 22.07 22.17
N THR A 118 -9.14 21.38 21.50
CA THR A 118 -8.15 20.54 22.16
C THR A 118 -6.79 20.90 21.60
N GLN A 119 -6.04 21.69 22.37
CA GLN A 119 -4.62 21.94 22.11
C GLN A 119 -3.87 20.62 22.32
N VAL A 120 -3.53 19.96 21.22
CA VAL A 120 -2.60 18.83 21.24
C VAL A 120 -1.20 19.41 21.46
N LYS A 121 -0.70 19.33 22.70
CA LYS A 121 0.70 19.60 23.01
C LYS A 121 1.57 18.52 22.35
N LYS A 122 1.99 18.77 21.11
CA LYS A 122 3.03 17.99 20.43
C LYS A 122 4.40 18.40 20.95
N SER A 123 4.87 17.74 22.00
CA SER A 123 6.31 17.69 22.27
C SER A 123 6.70 16.30 22.77
N MET A 124 6.38 15.29 21.96
CA MET A 124 7.00 13.97 22.09
C MET A 124 8.41 14.10 21.49
N LYS A 125 9.40 14.41 22.34
CA LYS A 125 10.81 14.32 21.95
C LYS A 125 11.08 12.86 21.64
N GLN A 126 11.28 12.56 20.36
CA GLN A 126 11.68 11.23 19.92
C GLN A 126 12.99 10.90 20.66
N PRO A 127 13.06 9.81 21.44
CA PRO A 127 14.31 9.42 22.09
C PRO A 127 15.36 9.28 20.99
N GLN A 128 16.55 9.86 21.19
CA GLN A 128 17.66 9.77 20.26
C GLN A 128 17.90 8.29 19.95
N LEU A 129 17.39 7.84 18.79
CA LEU A 129 17.64 6.51 18.28
C LEU A 129 19.15 6.41 18.07
N LYS A 130 19.77 5.34 18.55
CA LYS A 130 21.14 4.99 18.18
C LYS A 130 21.13 4.83 16.66
N VAL A 131 21.59 5.87 15.96
CA VAL A 131 21.76 5.82 14.51
C VAL A 131 22.97 4.94 14.29
N PHE A 132 22.73 3.67 13.98
CA PHE A 132 23.77 2.83 13.40
C PHE A 132 24.08 3.45 12.03
N GLN A 133 25.33 3.90 11.85
CA GLN A 133 25.79 4.27 10.51
C GLN A 133 25.55 3.06 9.61
N GLY A 134 24.88 3.25 8.47
CA GLY A 134 24.41 2.15 7.61
C GLY A 134 25.48 1.19 7.09
N ILE A 135 26.75 1.44 7.41
CA ILE A 135 27.93 0.65 7.07
C ILE A 135 28.22 -0.45 8.13
N GLN A 136 27.62 -0.38 9.33
CA GLN A 136 27.82 -1.34 10.43
C GLN A 136 26.58 -2.20 10.73
N VAL A 137 25.85 -2.62 9.70
CA VAL A 137 24.91 -3.72 9.89
C VAL A 137 25.66 -5.00 9.52
N PRO A 138 25.99 -5.89 10.47
CA PRO A 138 26.64 -7.16 10.16
C PRO A 138 25.63 -8.06 9.49
N PHE A 139 25.43 -7.87 8.19
CA PHE A 139 24.63 -8.77 7.39
C PHE A 139 25.39 -10.07 7.22
N THR A 140 24.66 -11.18 7.29
CA THR A 140 25.17 -12.46 6.79
C THR A 140 25.24 -12.38 5.27
N SER A 141 26.14 -13.15 4.62
CA SER A 141 26.31 -13.16 3.15
C SER A 141 24.98 -13.28 2.39
N ASP A 142 24.04 -14.03 2.94
CA ASP A 142 22.74 -14.29 2.32
C ASP A 142 21.79 -13.08 2.45
N GLN A 143 21.94 -12.28 3.49
CA GLN A 143 21.18 -11.05 3.69
C GLN A 143 21.68 -9.92 2.79
N GLU A 144 22.98 -9.86 2.50
CA GLU A 144 23.55 -8.86 1.58
C GLU A 144 22.90 -8.96 0.20
N LEU A 145 22.77 -10.17 -0.36
CA LEU A 145 22.14 -10.39 -1.66
C LEU A 145 20.68 -9.90 -1.69
N ILE A 146 19.92 -10.15 -0.63
CA ILE A 146 18.52 -9.73 -0.52
C ILE A 146 18.44 -8.21 -0.45
N VAL A 147 19.28 -7.58 0.37
CA VAL A 147 19.30 -6.11 0.53
C VAL A 147 19.68 -5.46 -0.80
N SER A 148 20.72 -5.94 -1.48
CA SER A 148 21.14 -5.44 -2.79
C SER A 148 20.02 -5.57 -3.84
N THR A 149 19.33 -6.71 -3.86
CA THR A 149 18.19 -6.96 -4.78
C THR A 149 17.06 -5.96 -4.54
N ILE A 150 16.69 -5.71 -3.28
CA ILE A 150 15.64 -4.75 -2.92
C ILE A 150 16.09 -3.32 -3.23
N SER A 151 17.32 -2.94 -2.89
CA SER A 151 17.81 -1.57 -3.12
C SER A 151 17.93 -1.22 -4.60
N ALA A 152 18.25 -2.21 -5.44
CA ALA A 152 18.33 -2.04 -6.88
C ALA A 152 16.97 -2.25 -7.59
N ASN A 153 15.90 -2.54 -6.84
CA ASN A 153 14.57 -2.84 -7.37
C ASN A 153 14.58 -3.93 -8.45
N LEU A 154 15.37 -4.98 -8.23
CA LEU A 154 15.51 -6.09 -9.19
C LEU A 154 14.38 -7.12 -9.02
N PRO A 155 13.96 -7.81 -10.11
CA PRO A 155 12.98 -8.89 -10.04
C PRO A 155 13.45 -10.03 -9.12
N PHE A 156 12.54 -10.67 -8.39
CA PHE A 156 12.84 -11.69 -7.36
C PHE A 156 13.55 -12.98 -7.87
N ARG A 157 13.92 -13.08 -9.15
CA ARG A 157 14.63 -14.23 -9.74
C ARG A 157 15.67 -13.81 -10.77
N TRP A 158 16.18 -12.58 -10.68
CA TRP A 158 17.18 -12.07 -11.62
C TRP A 158 18.46 -12.91 -11.67
N VAL A 159 18.77 -13.64 -10.58
CA VAL A 159 19.92 -14.55 -10.48
C VAL A 159 19.73 -15.85 -11.27
N GLU A 160 18.50 -16.20 -11.64
CA GLU A 160 18.19 -17.42 -12.40
C GLU A 160 18.10 -17.17 -13.92
N ASP A 161 18.01 -15.90 -14.32
CA ASP A 161 17.93 -15.51 -15.72
C ASP A 161 19.34 -15.36 -16.32
N PRO A 162 19.75 -16.22 -17.26
CA PRO A 162 21.10 -16.19 -17.82
C PRO A 162 21.37 -14.90 -18.60
N GLU A 163 20.35 -14.24 -19.16
CA GLU A 163 20.52 -12.99 -19.91
C GLU A 163 20.85 -11.84 -18.96
N VAL A 164 20.17 -11.78 -17.81
CA VAL A 164 20.43 -10.78 -16.78
C VAL A 164 21.81 -11.00 -16.15
N MET A 165 22.19 -12.25 -15.85
CA MET A 165 23.55 -12.55 -15.39
C MET A 165 24.61 -12.15 -16.41
N THR A 166 24.38 -12.43 -17.70
CA THR A 166 25.29 -12.05 -18.79
C THR A 166 25.43 -10.54 -18.90
N LEU A 167 24.34 -9.78 -18.75
CA LEU A 167 24.37 -8.32 -18.72
C LEU A 167 25.20 -7.77 -17.54
N PHE A 168 25.04 -8.34 -16.34
CA PHE A 168 25.86 -7.94 -15.18
C PHE A 168 27.34 -8.28 -15.36
N LEU A 169 27.65 -9.45 -15.94
CA LEU A 169 29.03 -9.83 -16.26
C LEU A 169 29.64 -8.92 -17.34
N LEU A 170 28.84 -8.53 -18.35
CA LEU A 170 29.25 -7.54 -19.35
C LEU A 170 29.58 -6.23 -18.66
N PHE A 171 28.67 -5.70 -17.82
CA PHE A 171 28.90 -4.49 -17.05
C PHE A 171 30.17 -4.59 -16.21
N TRP A 172 30.39 -5.68 -15.48
CA TRP A 172 31.62 -5.88 -14.70
C TRP A 172 32.89 -5.91 -15.56
N SER A 173 32.86 -6.59 -16.70
CA SER A 173 34.00 -6.66 -17.61
C SER A 173 34.34 -5.31 -18.23
N THR A 174 33.33 -4.48 -18.54
CA THR A 174 33.50 -3.13 -19.08
C THR A 174 33.69 -2.07 -17.99
N ALA A 175 33.24 -2.34 -16.76
CA ALA A 175 33.27 -1.39 -15.65
C ALA A 175 34.68 -1.07 -15.19
N GLY A 176 35.66 -1.97 -15.44
CA GLY A 176 37.06 -1.67 -15.19
C GLY A 176 37.55 -0.42 -15.95
N GLU A 177 36.95 -0.09 -17.10
CA GLU A 177 37.27 1.10 -17.89
C GLU A 177 36.26 2.24 -17.68
N VAL A 178 34.99 1.94 -17.38
CA VAL A 178 33.91 2.94 -17.33
C VAL A 178 33.65 3.48 -15.91
N ILE A 179 33.95 2.71 -14.86
CA ILE A 179 33.80 3.19 -13.48
C ILE A 179 35.14 3.78 -13.06
N PRO A 180 35.27 5.12 -12.97
CA PRO A 180 36.50 5.74 -12.52
C PRO A 180 36.87 5.17 -11.15
N SER A 181 38.17 4.91 -10.98
CA SER A 181 38.68 4.40 -9.71
C SER A 181 38.24 5.31 -8.57
N ARG A 182 38.07 4.77 -7.36
CA ARG A 182 37.71 5.57 -6.19
C ARG A 182 38.65 6.76 -5.98
N LEU A 183 39.92 6.63 -6.36
CA LEU A 183 40.91 7.70 -6.33
C LEU A 183 40.62 8.79 -7.36
N GLN A 184 40.24 8.44 -8.59
CA GLN A 184 39.83 9.39 -9.61
C GLN A 184 38.53 10.12 -9.22
N ILE A 185 37.55 9.41 -8.65
CA ILE A 185 36.31 10.04 -8.17
C ILE A 185 36.63 11.01 -7.02
N ALA A 186 37.48 10.62 -6.07
CA ALA A 186 37.83 11.47 -4.93
C ALA A 186 38.64 12.70 -5.36
N GLY A 187 39.61 12.57 -6.25
CA GLY A 187 40.38 13.70 -6.77
C GLY A 187 39.51 14.65 -7.59
N ASP A 188 38.87 14.16 -8.66
CA ASP A 188 38.14 15.05 -9.58
C ASP A 188 36.92 15.74 -8.97
N LEU A 189 36.21 15.12 -8.01
CA LEU A 189 35.07 15.78 -7.36
C LEU A 189 35.49 16.74 -6.24
N LEU A 190 36.55 16.42 -5.49
CA LEU A 190 36.99 17.29 -4.39
C LEU A 190 37.82 18.47 -4.92
N ASP A 191 38.72 18.23 -5.88
CA ASP A 191 39.56 19.28 -6.45
C ASP A 191 38.73 20.30 -7.24
N LYS A 192 37.64 19.86 -7.91
CA LYS A 192 36.71 20.78 -8.59
C LYS A 192 35.89 21.61 -7.61
N ALA A 193 35.51 21.06 -6.46
CA ALA A 193 34.77 21.79 -5.44
C ALA A 193 35.63 22.89 -4.81
N ASP A 194 36.89 22.57 -4.49
CA ASP A 194 37.84 23.55 -3.92
C ASP A 194 38.19 24.66 -4.92
N SER A 195 38.29 24.35 -6.22
CA SER A 195 38.57 25.37 -7.25
C SER A 195 37.40 26.31 -7.55
N ALA A 196 36.17 25.96 -7.18
CA ALA A 196 34.99 26.77 -7.48
C ALA A 196 34.74 27.89 -6.44
N GLU A 197 35.42 27.87 -5.30
CA GLU A 197 35.24 28.85 -4.22
C GLU A 197 36.23 30.03 -4.29
N SER A 198 37.25 29.99 -5.16
CA SER A 198 38.31 31.02 -5.20
C SER A 198 38.09 32.20 -6.16
N ASP A 199 37.00 32.24 -6.93
CA ASP A 199 36.81 33.22 -8.03
C ASP A 199 35.80 34.35 -7.72
N THR A 200 35.40 34.57 -6.46
CA THR A 200 34.29 35.50 -6.11
C THR A 200 34.62 36.77 -5.33
N ASP A 201 35.88 37.14 -5.13
CA ASP A 201 36.22 38.40 -4.45
C ASP A 201 37.38 39.10 -5.17
N ASP A 202 37.10 40.09 -6.04
CA ASP A 202 37.99 41.25 -6.32
C ASP A 202 37.51 42.11 -7.53
N GLU A 203 36.24 42.52 -7.57
CA GLU A 203 35.82 43.63 -8.46
C GLU A 203 34.87 44.59 -7.74
N GLN A 204 35.43 45.44 -6.86
CA GLN A 204 34.80 46.70 -6.48
C GLN A 204 35.82 47.65 -5.82
N GLU A 205 36.53 48.43 -6.64
CA GLU A 205 37.01 49.77 -6.27
C GLU A 205 37.42 50.54 -7.55
N GLU A 206 36.46 51.25 -8.15
CA GLU A 206 36.67 52.54 -8.84
C GLU A 206 35.46 53.46 -8.66
#